data_AF-A0A1E5UYJ8-F1
#
_entry.id   AF-A0A1E5UYJ8-F1
#
_cell.length_a   1.000
_cell.length_b   1.000
_cell.length_c   1.000
_cell.angle_alpha   90.00
_cell.angle_beta   90.00
_cell.angle_gamma   90.00
#
_symmetry.space_group_name_H-M   'P 1'
#
loop_
_entity.id
_entity.type
_entity.pdbx_description
1 polymer ?
#
loop_
_entity_poly.entity_id
_entity_poly.type
_entity_poly.pdbx_seq_one_letter_code
_entity_poly.pdbx_strand_id
1 'polypeptide(L)'
;MGKATTTTVLAAALCAAVLLLSTAHQLDAASCNPAALSPCGGALLGGAVTPGCCAQLKAQQACLCQYARNPAYRNYVNGPAAQSVTKACGLPKMKC
;
A
#
# COMPACT_ATOMS: atom_id res chain seq x y z
N MET A 1 -0.13 -45.60 16.31
CA MET A 1 0.02 -44.25 16.92
C MET A 1 0.56 -43.23 15.91
N GLY A 2 0.15 -43.27 14.63
CA GLY A 2 0.83 -42.51 13.55
C GLY A 2 -0.05 -41.58 12.69
N LYS A 3 -1.34 -41.46 12.99
CA LYS A 3 -2.30 -40.72 12.15
C LYS A 3 -2.49 -39.27 12.59
N ALA A 4 -2.47 -39.05 13.92
CA ALA A 4 -2.73 -37.74 14.52
C ALA A 4 -1.61 -36.74 14.25
N THR A 5 -0.35 -37.18 14.23
CA THR A 5 0.82 -36.33 14.00
C THR A 5 0.86 -35.77 12.57
N THR A 6 0.43 -36.55 11.58
CA THR A 6 0.46 -36.12 10.17
C THR A 6 -0.57 -35.02 9.89
N THR A 7 -1.74 -35.06 10.53
CA THR A 7 -2.81 -34.07 10.33
C THR A 7 -2.45 -32.71 10.93
N THR A 8 -1.83 -32.67 12.10
CA THR A 8 -1.36 -31.41 12.72
C THR A 8 -0.22 -30.78 11.94
N VAL A 9 0.70 -31.58 11.39
CA VAL A 9 1.79 -31.07 10.54
C VAL A 9 1.24 -30.48 9.24
N LEU A 10 0.25 -31.11 8.61
CA LEU A 10 -0.41 -30.56 7.43
C LEU A 10 -1.14 -29.24 7.73
N ALA A 11 -1.88 -29.16 8.83
CA ALA A 11 -2.60 -27.95 9.22
C ALA A 11 -1.64 -26.78 9.54
N ALA A 12 -0.53 -27.07 10.24
CA ALA A 12 0.50 -26.08 10.53
C ALA A 12 1.22 -25.61 9.25
N ALA A 13 1.50 -26.51 8.30
CA ALA A 13 2.09 -26.18 7.01
C ALA A 13 1.15 -25.33 6.14
N LEU A 14 -0.16 -25.62 6.16
CA LEU A 14 -1.17 -24.83 5.45
C LEU A 14 -1.34 -23.44 6.07
N CYS A 15 -1.38 -23.32 7.41
CA CYS A 15 -1.40 -22.03 8.10
C CYS A 15 -0.12 -21.21 7.82
N ALA A 16 1.05 -21.85 7.85
CA ALA A 16 2.31 -21.20 7.51
C ALA A 16 2.32 -20.72 6.05
N ALA A 17 1.81 -21.53 5.11
CA ALA A 17 1.68 -21.14 3.71
C ALA A 17 0.73 -19.95 3.53
N VAL A 18 -0.42 -19.92 4.22
CA VAL A 18 -1.36 -18.78 4.18
C VAL A 18 -0.73 -17.51 4.77
N LEU A 19 0.01 -17.63 5.88
CA LEU A 19 0.74 -16.52 6.49
C LEU A 19 1.86 -16.01 5.55
N LEU A 20 2.60 -16.91 4.91
CA LEU A 20 3.63 -16.57 3.92
C LEU A 20 3.03 -15.88 2.69
N LEU A 21 1.89 -16.35 2.17
CA LEU A 21 1.16 -15.69 1.07
C LEU A 21 0.63 -14.30 1.47
N SER A 22 0.29 -14.11 2.74
CA SER A 22 -0.12 -12.80 3.28
C SER A 22 1.04 -11.80 3.27
N THR A 23 2.26 -12.28 3.55
CA THR A 23 3.49 -11.46 3.50
C THR A 23 4.02 -11.27 2.07
N ALA A 24 3.69 -12.19 1.15
CA ALA A 24 4.16 -12.16 -0.23
C ALA A 24 3.42 -11.13 -1.10
N HIS A 25 2.31 -10.55 -0.64
CA HIS A 25 1.68 -9.39 -1.27
C HIS A 25 2.42 -8.07 -0.96
N GLN A 26 3.74 -8.14 -0.84
CA GLN A 26 4.64 -6.98 -0.69
C GLN A 26 5.81 -7.08 -1.68
N LEU A 27 5.65 -7.83 -2.78
CA LEU A 27 6.62 -7.81 -3.86
C LEU A 27 6.22 -6.73 -4.87
N ASP A 28 7.21 -5.86 -5.12
CA ASP A 28 7.30 -4.86 -6.18
C ASP A 28 6.70 -3.46 -5.92
N ALA A 29 7.21 -2.79 -4.89
CA ALA A 29 7.62 -1.40 -4.96
C ALA A 29 8.41 -1.09 -3.70
N ALA A 30 9.51 -0.34 -3.83
CA ALA A 30 10.33 0.18 -2.73
C ALA A 30 9.57 0.24 -1.40
N SER A 31 9.92 -0.66 -0.46
CA SER A 31 9.39 -0.80 0.90
C SER A 31 8.43 0.34 1.26
N CYS A 32 7.11 0.16 1.08
CA CYS A 32 6.10 1.22 1.12
C CYS A 32 6.46 2.30 2.16
N ASN A 33 7.10 3.37 1.70
CA ASN A 33 7.70 4.35 2.58
C ASN A 33 6.92 5.65 2.45
N PRO A 34 6.08 6.01 3.44
CA PRO A 34 5.36 7.27 3.40
C PRO A 34 6.32 8.47 3.37
N ALA A 35 7.56 8.33 3.87
CA ALA A 35 8.58 9.37 3.77
C ALA A 35 9.03 9.63 2.33
N ALA A 36 8.96 8.64 1.43
CA ALA A 36 9.25 8.84 0.02
C ALA A 36 8.19 9.74 -0.67
N LEU A 37 6.99 9.87 -0.08
CA LEU A 37 5.94 10.82 -0.50
C LEU A 37 6.08 12.21 0.15
N SER A 38 7.11 12.45 0.97
CA SER A 38 7.46 13.79 1.47
C SER A 38 7.41 14.91 0.40
N PRO A 39 7.94 14.73 -0.83
CA PRO A 39 7.82 15.74 -1.90
C PRO A 39 6.37 16.03 -2.34
N CYS A 40 5.41 15.16 -2.01
CA CYS A 40 3.98 15.38 -2.22
C CYS A 40 3.29 16.05 -1.03
N GLY A 41 3.95 16.21 0.13
CA GLY A 41 3.35 16.74 1.35
C GLY A 41 2.76 18.14 1.15
N GLY A 42 3.46 19.01 0.42
CA GLY A 42 2.95 20.33 0.05
C GLY A 42 1.67 20.25 -0.78
N ALA A 43 1.58 19.29 -1.70
CA ALA A 43 0.41 19.09 -2.55
C ALA A 43 -0.80 18.50 -1.79
N LEU A 44 -0.55 17.65 -0.80
CA LEU A 44 -1.58 17.15 0.13
C LEU A 44 -2.15 18.25 1.04
N LEU A 45 -1.43 19.36 1.22
CA LEU A 45 -1.88 20.53 1.97
C LEU A 45 -2.50 21.62 1.07
N GLY A 46 -2.72 21.34 -0.22
CA GLY A 46 -3.30 22.29 -1.18
C GLY A 46 -2.26 23.11 -1.98
N GLY A 47 -0.97 22.76 -1.87
CA GLY A 47 0.11 23.35 -2.64
C GLY A 47 0.29 22.74 -4.04
N ALA A 48 1.32 23.20 -4.74
CA ALA A 48 1.64 22.73 -6.09
C ALA A 48 2.15 21.29 -6.12
N VAL A 49 1.68 20.51 -7.09
CA VAL A 49 2.15 19.14 -7.36
C VAL A 49 3.43 19.20 -8.19
N THR A 50 4.51 18.60 -7.69
CA THR A 50 5.80 18.54 -8.38
C THR A 50 5.91 17.29 -9.27
N PRO A 51 6.70 17.33 -10.36
CA PRO A 51 6.91 16.15 -11.20
C PRO A 51 7.57 14.99 -10.43
N GLY A 52 8.49 15.29 -9.50
CA GLY A 52 9.10 14.29 -8.62
C GLY A 52 8.10 13.62 -7.68
N CYS A 53 7.11 14.38 -7.17
CA CYS A 53 5.98 13.81 -6.44
C CYS A 53 5.22 12.79 -7.29
N CYS A 54 4.86 13.13 -8.53
CA CYS A 54 4.12 12.23 -9.39
C CYS A 54 4.89 10.95 -9.77
N ALA A 55 6.20 11.05 -9.98
CA ALA A 55 7.04 9.88 -10.23
C ALA A 55 7.02 8.92 -9.03
N GLN A 56 7.19 9.45 -7.81
CA GLN A 56 7.17 8.62 -6.61
C GLN A 56 5.77 8.05 -6.30
N LEU A 57 4.73 8.83 -6.57
CA LEU A 57 3.35 8.43 -6.35
C LEU A 57 2.94 7.28 -7.29
N LYS A 58 3.37 7.34 -8.57
CA LYS A 58 3.21 6.25 -9.53
C LYS A 58 4.01 5.01 -9.12
N ALA A 59 5.26 5.19 -8.70
CA ALA A 59 6.10 4.08 -8.24
C ALA A 59 5.51 3.37 -7.01
N GLN A 60 4.79 4.08 -6.15
CA GLN A 60 4.16 3.53 -4.95
C GLN A 60 2.65 3.30 -5.08
N GLN A 61 2.10 3.26 -6.30
CA GLN A 61 0.66 3.15 -6.51
C GLN A 61 0.05 1.93 -5.80
N ALA A 62 0.76 0.79 -5.78
CA ALA A 62 0.35 -0.41 -5.05
C ALA A 62 0.26 -0.19 -3.52
N CYS A 63 1.16 0.63 -2.97
CA CYS A 63 1.20 0.97 -1.55
C CYS A 63 0.11 1.96 -1.12
N LEU A 64 -0.40 2.77 -2.04
CA LEU A 64 -1.41 3.78 -1.71
C LEU A 64 -2.71 3.15 -1.20
N CYS A 65 -3.07 1.96 -1.69
CA CYS A 65 -4.20 1.21 -1.16
C CYS A 65 -3.96 0.67 0.25
N GLN A 66 -2.72 0.28 0.56
CA GLN A 66 -2.33 -0.07 1.92
C GLN A 66 -2.48 1.13 2.88
N TYR A 67 -2.03 2.32 2.46
CA TYR A 67 -2.24 3.54 3.25
C TYR A 67 -3.73 3.90 3.39
N ALA A 68 -4.54 3.65 2.37
CA ALA A 68 -5.99 3.88 2.43
C ALA A 68 -6.71 2.91 3.38
N ARG A 69 -6.20 1.69 3.50
CA ARG A 69 -6.72 0.68 4.42
C ARG A 69 -6.28 0.93 5.87
N ASN A 70 -5.15 1.60 6.08
CA ASN A 70 -4.69 1.96 7.42
C ASN A 70 -5.52 3.15 7.97
N PRO A 71 -6.28 2.98 9.08
CA PRO A 71 -7.14 4.04 9.61
C PRO A 71 -6.40 5.32 9.99
N ALA A 72 -5.10 5.23 10.34
CA ALA A 72 -4.28 6.41 10.66
C ALA A 72 -4.02 7.29 9.43
N TYR A 73 -3.91 6.69 8.24
CA TYR A 73 -3.59 7.39 6.98
C TYR A 73 -4.82 7.55 6.07
N ARG A 74 -5.88 6.76 6.28
CA ARG A 74 -7.12 6.75 5.48
C ARG A 74 -7.65 8.13 5.19
N ASN A 75 -7.76 8.99 6.21
CA ASN A 75 -8.33 10.33 6.06
C ASN A 75 -7.46 11.24 5.18
N TYR A 76 -6.15 11.04 5.19
CA TYR A 76 -5.22 11.80 4.36
C TYR A 76 -5.25 11.35 2.89
N VAL A 77 -5.30 10.03 2.65
CA VAL A 77 -5.25 9.50 1.28
C VAL A 77 -6.62 9.41 0.58
N ASN A 78 -7.72 9.33 1.32
CA ASN A 78 -9.07 9.48 0.78
C ASN A 78 -9.57 10.94 0.78
N GLY A 79 -8.79 11.86 1.35
CA GLY A 79 -9.14 13.28 1.39
C GLY A 79 -9.16 13.94 0.00
N PRO A 80 -9.83 15.10 -0.13
CA PRO A 80 -9.93 15.83 -1.40
C PRO A 80 -8.56 16.26 -1.95
N ALA A 81 -7.58 16.47 -1.07
CA ALA A 81 -6.22 16.79 -1.49
C ALA A 81 -5.54 15.61 -2.20
N ALA A 82 -5.62 14.40 -1.65
CA ALA A 82 -5.06 13.21 -2.31
C ALA A 82 -5.75 12.90 -3.66
N GLN A 83 -7.06 13.15 -3.77
CA GLN A 83 -7.76 13.07 -5.05
C GLN A 83 -7.28 14.14 -6.04
N SER A 84 -6.98 15.36 -5.56
CA SER A 84 -6.41 16.42 -6.38
C SER A 84 -4.99 16.06 -6.86
N VAL A 85 -4.14 15.51 -5.99
CA VAL A 85 -2.78 15.09 -6.34
C VAL A 85 -2.79 13.95 -7.37
N THR A 86 -3.62 12.93 -7.16
CA THR A 86 -3.75 11.81 -8.12
C THR A 86 -4.24 12.30 -9.48
N LYS A 87 -5.25 13.18 -9.51
CA LYS A 87 -5.74 13.80 -10.73
C LYS A 87 -4.67 14.64 -11.42
N ALA A 88 -3.92 15.45 -10.69
CA ALA A 88 -2.84 16.28 -11.22
C ALA A 88 -1.69 15.43 -11.81
N CYS A 89 -1.41 14.28 -11.21
CA CYS A 89 -0.41 13.33 -11.69
C CYS A 89 -0.89 12.42 -12.83
N GLY A 90 -2.16 12.54 -13.25
CA GLY A 90 -2.77 11.69 -14.28
C GLY A 90 -2.97 10.24 -13.84
N LEU A 91 -3.05 9.99 -12.53
CA LEU A 91 -3.37 8.67 -11.99
C LEU A 91 -4.89 8.45 -12.07
N PRO A 92 -5.33 7.22 -12.40
CA PRO A 92 -6.74 6.88 -12.28
C PRO A 92 -7.18 7.04 -10.82
N LYS A 93 -8.48 7.31 -10.63
CA LYS A 93 -9.09 7.33 -9.30
C LYS A 93 -8.74 6.01 -8.62
N MET A 94 -8.00 6.05 -7.52
CA MET A 94 -7.62 4.84 -6.81
C MET A 94 -8.87 4.15 -6.29
N LYS A 95 -9.16 2.97 -6.84
CA LYS A 95 -10.12 2.03 -6.29
C LYS A 95 -9.33 1.05 -5.44
N CYS A 96 -9.25 1.41 -4.17
CA CYS A 96 -8.83 0.55 -3.07
C CYS A 96 -10.10 0.19 -2.28
#